data_AF-A0A2D6F5K3-F1
#
_entry.id   AF-A0A2D6F5K3-F1
#
_cell.length_a   1.000
_cell.length_b   1.000
_cell.length_c   1.000
_cell.angle_alpha   90.00
_cell.angle_beta   90.00
_cell.angle_gamma   90.00
#
_symmetry.space_group_name_H-M   'P 1'
#
loop_
_entity.id
_entity.type
_entity.pdbx_description
1 polymer ?
#
loop_
_entity_poly.entity_id
_entity_poly.type
_entity_poly.pdbx_seq_one_letter_code
_entity_poly.pdbx_strand_id
1 'polypeptide(L)' 'LSFYPDGDAAKSGIFHGVSIPGPDYQELVTPFGGHGERVEDPKRLAGAIKDGLTAVAEGKVAILDVALSA' A
#
# COMPACT_ATOMS: atom_id res chain seq x y z
N LEU A 1 -4.98 -21.35 -5.52
CA LEU A 1 -4.27 -22.63 -5.78
C LEU A 1 -4.76 -23.38 -7.03
N SER A 2 -5.62 -22.80 -7.88
CA SER A 2 -6.30 -23.54 -8.97
C SER A 2 -5.43 -23.92 -10.18
N PHE A 3 -4.19 -23.41 -10.28
CA PHE A 3 -3.35 -23.59 -11.46
C PHE A 3 -2.31 -24.72 -11.32
N TYR A 4 -1.79 -24.95 -10.10
CA TYR A 4 -0.81 -26.01 -9.81
C TYR A 4 -1.07 -26.63 -8.43
N PRO A 5 -2.17 -27.39 -8.27
CA PRO A 5 -2.57 -27.95 -6.98
C PRO A 5 -1.52 -28.92 -6.40
N ASP A 6 -0.73 -29.58 -7.25
CA ASP A 6 0.33 -30.52 -6.86
C ASP A 6 1.76 -29.93 -6.95
N GLY A 7 1.90 -28.61 -7.12
CA GLY A 7 3.20 -27.95 -7.18
C GLY A 7 3.94 -27.96 -5.83
N ASP A 8 5.26 -27.86 -5.86
CA ASP A 8 6.10 -27.90 -4.63
C ASP A 8 5.70 -26.84 -3.61
N ALA A 9 5.31 -25.64 -4.05
CA ALA A 9 4.81 -24.58 -3.16
C ALA A 9 3.48 -24.96 -2.48
N ALA A 10 2.58 -25.63 -3.21
CA ALA A 10 1.31 -26.10 -2.66
C ALA A 10 1.50 -27.27 -1.68
N LYS A 11 2.46 -28.16 -1.94
CA LYS A 11 2.80 -29.30 -1.08
C LYS A 11 3.56 -28.89 0.18
N SER A 12 4.50 -27.96 0.05
CA SER A 12 5.34 -27.49 1.16
C SER A 12 4.66 -26.40 2.00
N GLY A 13 3.65 -25.73 1.45
CA GLY A 13 3.07 -24.51 2.04
C GLY A 13 4.01 -23.30 1.98
N ILE A 14 5.17 -23.43 1.32
CA ILE A 14 6.17 -22.38 1.19
C ILE A 14 5.95 -21.70 -0.16
N PHE A 15 5.48 -20.46 -0.11
CA PHE A 15 5.28 -19.65 -1.30
C PHE A 15 6.36 -18.56 -1.36
N HIS A 16 7.41 -18.78 -2.14
CA HIS A 16 8.45 -17.76 -2.32
C HIS A 16 7.84 -16.51 -3.01
N GLY A 17 8.07 -15.34 -2.41
CA GLY A 17 7.60 -14.06 -2.96
C GLY A 17 6.16 -13.66 -2.61
N VAL A 18 5.45 -14.38 -1.73
CA VAL A 18 4.08 -13.95 -1.29
C VAL A 18 4.09 -12.90 -0.19
N SER A 19 5.15 -12.88 0.64
CA SER A 19 5.37 -11.84 1.65
C SER A 19 6.62 -11.08 1.25
N ILE A 20 6.40 -9.98 0.53
CA ILE A 20 7.42 -9.00 0.23
C ILE A 20 7.14 -7.84 1.17
N PRO A 21 8.12 -7.31 1.92
CA PRO A 21 7.95 -6.05 2.62
C PRO A 21 7.49 -5.02 1.58
N GLY A 22 6.26 -4.51 1.72
CA GLY A 22 5.74 -3.50 0.82
C GLY A 22 6.69 -2.30 0.81
N PRO A 23 7.03 -1.73 -0.35
CA PRO A 23 7.74 -0.46 -0.40
C PRO A 23 6.98 0.60 0.38
N ASP A 24 7.70 1.60 0.89
CA ASP A 24 7.13 2.82 1.43
C ASP A 24 6.52 3.66 0.28
N TYR A 25 5.32 3.29 -0.18
CA TYR A 25 4.68 3.91 -1.33
C TYR A 25 4.44 5.40 -1.13
N GLN A 26 4.18 5.82 0.11
CA GLN A 26 4.03 7.22 0.46
C GLN A 26 5.29 8.05 0.15
N GLU A 27 6.48 7.46 0.22
CA GLU A 27 7.75 8.18 -0.03
C GLU A 27 8.01 8.42 -1.53
N LEU A 28 7.31 7.73 -2.42
CA LEU A 28 7.46 7.93 -3.87
C LEU A 28 7.11 9.34 -4.31
N VAL A 29 6.35 10.07 -3.51
CA VAL A 29 5.90 11.43 -3.78
C VAL A 29 6.96 12.49 -3.41
N THR A 30 7.92 12.14 -2.54
CA THR A 30 8.92 13.06 -1.96
C THR A 30 9.73 13.81 -3.03
N PRO A 31 10.26 13.16 -4.09
CA PRO A 31 10.99 13.86 -5.15
C PRO A 31 10.17 14.88 -5.94
N PHE A 32 8.84 14.77 -5.90
CA PHE A 32 7.91 15.61 -6.64
C PHE A 32 7.26 16.69 -5.77
N GLY A 33 7.64 16.78 -4.48
CA GLY A 33 7.09 17.75 -3.54
C GLY A 33 5.59 17.57 -3.25
N GLY A 34 5.07 16.35 -3.42
CA GLY A 34 3.66 16.06 -3.14
C GLY A 34 3.41 15.56 -1.71
N HIS A 35 2.18 15.09 -1.47
CA HIS A 35 1.73 14.60 -0.17
C HIS A 35 1.78 13.08 -0.10
N GLY A 36 2.47 12.53 0.88
CA GLY A 36 2.58 11.10 1.11
C GLY A 36 2.10 10.78 2.51
N GLU A 37 1.18 9.82 2.63
CA GLU A 37 0.72 9.36 3.93
C GLU A 37 0.50 7.85 3.97
N ARG A 38 1.06 7.21 5.00
CA ARG A 38 0.79 5.82 5.33
C ARG A 38 -0.32 5.71 6.38
N VAL A 39 -1.30 4.86 6.12
CA VAL A 39 -2.48 4.64 6.96
C VAL A 39 -2.52 3.19 7.43
N GLU A 40 -2.27 2.98 8.72
CA GLU A 40 -2.33 1.66 9.36
C GLU A 40 -3.56 1.50 10.26
N ASP A 41 -4.06 2.60 10.86
CA ASP A 41 -5.30 2.61 11.62
C ASP A 41 -6.48 2.99 10.71
N PRO A 42 -7.50 2.12 10.53
CA PRO A 42 -8.71 2.45 9.78
C PRO A 42 -9.41 3.73 10.25
N LYS A 43 -9.30 4.11 11.52
CA LYS A 43 -9.87 5.36 12.05
C LYS A 43 -9.20 6.60 11.46
N ARG A 44 -7.95 6.49 11.01
CA ARG A 44 -7.21 7.58 10.37
C ARG A 44 -7.60 7.78 8.90
N LEU A 45 -8.14 6.75 8.24
CA LEU A 45 -8.42 6.75 6.80
C LEU A 45 -9.25 7.95 6.34
N ALA A 46 -10.33 8.28 7.06
CA ALA A 46 -11.18 9.41 6.69
C ALA A 46 -10.43 10.76 6.74
N GLY A 47 -9.54 10.93 7.73
CA GLY A 47 -8.69 12.11 7.81
C GLY A 47 -7.62 12.13 6.73
N ALA A 48 -7.00 10.98 6.46
CA ALA A 48 -5.97 10.84 5.43
C ALA A 48 -6.49 11.17 4.02
N ILE A 49 -7.72 10.72 3.72
CA ILE A 49 -8.42 11.08 2.48
C ILE A 49 -8.64 12.60 2.41
N LYS A 50 -9.09 13.23 3.50
CA LYS A 50 -9.29 14.69 3.54
C LYS A 50 -7.98 15.43 3.27
N ASP A 51 -6.89 15.03 3.93
CA ASP A 51 -5.59 15.69 3.81
C ASP A 51 -5.00 15.51 2.40
N GLY A 52 -5.13 14.32 1.82
CA GLY A 52 -4.77 14.07 0.41
C GLY A 52 -5.59 14.90 -0.57
N LEU A 53 -6.90 15.04 -0.36
CA LEU A 53 -7.75 15.90 -1.19
C LEU A 53 -7.38 17.38 -1.05
N THR A 54 -7.00 17.84 0.14
CA THR A 54 -6.48 19.20 0.34
C THR A 54 -5.18 19.41 -0.47
N ALA A 55 -4.24 18.46 -0.44
CA ALA A 55 -3.03 18.54 -1.24
C ALA A 55 -3.32 18.61 -2.76
N VAL A 56 -4.29 17.80 -3.24
CA VAL A 56 -4.73 17.85 -4.65
C VAL A 56 -5.33 19.21 -5.01
N ALA A 57 -6.13 19.81 -4.12
CA ALA A 57 -6.67 21.15 -4.34
C ALA A 57 -5.59 22.24 -4.42
N GLU A 58 -4.44 22.03 -3.77
CA GLU A 58 -3.25 22.89 -3.86
C GLU A 58 -2.36 22.59 -5.10
N GLY A 59 -2.77 21.64 -5.96
CA GLY A 59 -2.00 21.25 -7.14
C GLY A 59 -0.86 20.27 -6.88
N LYS A 60 -0.83 19.62 -5.72
CA LYS A 60 0.15 18.59 -5.36
C LYS A 60 -0.40 17.20 -5.65
N VAL A 61 0.43 16.30 -6.17
CA VAL A 61 0.10 14.88 -6.22
C VAL A 61 0.03 14.32 -4.79
N ALA A 62 -0.91 13.41 -4.54
CA ALA A 62 -1.09 12.76 -3.23
C ALA A 62 -1.06 11.24 -3.37
N ILE A 63 -0.32 10.56 -2.50
CA ILE A 63 -0.28 9.10 -2.36
C ILE A 63 -0.73 8.72 -0.96
N LEU A 64 -1.74 7.85 -0.88
CA LEU A 64 -2.22 7.22 0.36
C LEU A 64 -1.83 5.74 0.33
N ASP A 65 -0.85 5.36 1.16
CA ASP A 65 -0.43 3.98 1.36
C ASP A 65 -1.27 3.35 2.48
N VAL A 66 -2.30 2.58 2.12
CA VAL A 66 -3.24 2.01 3.07
C VAL A 66 -2.91 0.54 3.34
N ALA A 67 -2.53 0.23 4.58
CA ALA A 67 -2.31 -1.14 5.00
C ALA A 67 -3.67 -1.87 5.14
N LEU A 68 -3.78 -3.04 4.52
CA LEU A 68 -4.96 -3.90 4.61
C LEU A 68 -4.66 -5.11 5.51
N SER A 69 -5.68 -5.61 6.21
CA SER A 69 -5.61 -6.90 6.89
C SER A 69 -5.60 -8.05 5.87
N ALA A 70 -4.83 -9.09 6.16
CA ALA A 70 -4.78 -10.32 5.35
C ALA A 70 -6.04 -11.19 5.49
#